data_AF-A0A4R2JPD5-F1
#
_entry.id   AF-A0A4R2JPD5-F1
#
_cell.length_a   1.000
_cell.length_b   1.000
_cell.length_c   1.000
_cell.angle_alpha   90.00
_cell.angle_beta   90.00
_cell.angle_gamma   90.00
#
_symmetry.space_group_name_H-M   'P 1'
#
loop_
_entity.id
_entity.type
_entity.pdbx_description
1 polymer ?
#
loop_
_entity_poly.entity_id
_entity_poly.type
_entity_poly.pdbx_seq_one_letter_code
_entity_poly.pdbx_strand_id
1 'polypeptide(L)' 'MIPDGYRPLIRYCVDWSEQRHHLAGQLGRAIMDHFVAASWIRRRTVGRSVQVTPQGQVALAEIFHLAWNC' A
#
# COMPACT_ATOMS: atom_id res chain seq x y z
N MET A 1 -13.42 -18.16 21.84
CA MET A 1 -13.66 -18.33 20.39
C MET A 1 -13.50 -16.97 19.74
N ILE A 2 -12.33 -16.66 19.16
CA ILE A 2 -12.17 -15.45 18.33
C ILE A 2 -12.71 -15.84 16.96
N PRO A 3 -13.71 -15.14 16.39
CA PRO A 3 -14.29 -15.55 15.12
C PRO A 3 -13.23 -15.44 14.02
N ASP A 4 -13.05 -16.53 13.28
CA ASP A 4 -12.32 -16.56 12.01
C ASP A 4 -13.03 -15.64 11.02
N GLY A 5 -12.66 -14.36 10.98
CA GLY A 5 -13.32 -13.39 10.11
C GLY A 5 -12.94 -11.93 10.34
N TYR A 6 -12.47 -11.56 11.54
CA TYR A 6 -12.06 -10.19 11.78
C TYR A 6 -10.64 -9.96 11.25
N ARG A 7 -10.51 -9.30 10.07
CA ARG A 7 -9.21 -8.78 9.65
C ARG A 7 -8.78 -7.75 10.71
N PRO A 8 -7.62 -7.92 11.38
CA PRO A 8 -7.17 -6.95 12.36
C PRO A 8 -6.99 -5.57 11.70
N LEU A 9 -7.19 -4.51 12.50
CA LEU A 9 -7.02 -3.12 12.03
C LEU A 9 -5.62 -2.92 11.45
N ILE A 10 -4.61 -3.34 12.20
CA ILE A 10 -3.20 -3.35 11.81
C ILE A 10 -2.66 -4.77 11.99
N ARG A 11 -1.95 -5.28 10.99
CA ARG A 11 -1.18 -6.52 11.05
C ARG A 11 0.19 -6.27 10.45
N TYR A 12 1.22 -6.78 11.10
CA TYR A 12 2.54 -6.88 10.51
C TYR A 12 2.58 -8.10 9.58
N CYS A 13 2.97 -7.89 8.33
CA CYS A 13 3.20 -8.96 7.36
C CYS A 13 4.62 -8.83 6.83
N VAL A 14 5.34 -9.93 6.73
CA VAL A 14 6.64 -9.97 6.04
C VAL A 14 6.35 -10.30 4.59
N ASP A 15 6.79 -9.46 3.66
CA ASP A 15 6.83 -9.85 2.25
C ASP A 15 8.08 -10.71 2.05
N TRP A 16 7.89 -11.97 1.70
CA TRP A 16 8.98 -12.92 1.47
C TRP A 16 9.84 -12.58 0.25
N SER A 17 9.34 -11.72 -0.66
CA SER A 17 10.11 -11.27 -1.82
C SER A 17 11.06 -10.11 -1.50
N GLU A 18 10.64 -9.17 -0.64
CA GLU A 18 11.44 -8.01 -0.25
C GLU A 18 12.16 -8.21 1.09
N GLN A 19 11.79 -9.24 1.87
CA GLN A 19 12.22 -9.47 3.26
C GLN A 19 12.02 -8.26 4.18
N ARG A 20 11.00 -7.44 3.88
CA ARG A 20 10.68 -6.22 4.63
C ARG A 20 9.36 -6.35 5.36
N HIS A 21 9.14 -5.44 6.30
CA HIS A 21 7.88 -5.32 7.02
C HIS A 21 6.88 -4.51 6.19
N HIS A 22 5.68 -5.07 5.99
CA HIS A 22 4.57 -4.44 5.29
C HIS A 22 3.41 -4.23 6.26
N LEU A 23 2.76 -3.08 6.14
CA LEU A 23 1.54 -2.76 6.86
C LEU A 23 0.36 -3.50 6.20
N ALA A 24 -0.15 -4.52 6.87
CA ALA A 24 -1.33 -5.28 6.48
C ALA A 24 -2.51 -5.00 7.41
N GLY A 25 -3.65 -5.64 7.13
CA GLY A 25 -4.89 -5.41 7.86
C GLY A 25 -5.79 -4.37 7.18
N GLN A 26 -6.83 -3.94 7.89
CA GLN A 26 -7.84 -3.03 7.34
C GLN A 26 -7.24 -1.66 6.98
N LEU A 27 -6.30 -1.15 7.78
CA LEU A 27 -5.64 0.13 7.52
C LEU A 27 -4.81 0.10 6.23
N GLY A 28 -3.98 -0.93 6.05
CA GLY A 28 -3.19 -1.08 4.82
C GLY A 28 -4.07 -1.17 3.56
N ARG A 29 -5.23 -1.82 3.68
CA ARG A 29 -6.22 -1.86 2.59
C ARG A 29 -6.83 -0.50 2.31
N ALA A 30 -7.23 0.25 3.33
CA ALA A 30 -7.80 1.58 3.18
C ALA A 30 -6.82 2.57 2.54
N ILE A 31 -5.54 2.54 2.92
CA ILE A 31 -4.49 3.36 2.30
C ILE A 31 -4.34 3.00 0.81
N MET A 32 -4.27 1.71 0.49
CA MET A 32 -4.19 1.24 -0.91
C MET A 32 -5.39 1.72 -1.73
N ASP A 33 -6.61 1.57 -1.20
CA ASP A 33 -7.83 1.98 -1.89
C ASP A 33 -7.87 3.49 -2.11
N HIS A 34 -7.46 4.29 -1.12
CA HIS A 34 -7.33 5.74 -1.26
C HIS A 34 -6.32 6.13 -2.35
N PHE A 35 -5.13 5.52 -2.36
CA PHE A 35 -4.10 5.84 -3.36
C PHE A 35 -4.52 5.47 -4.78
N VAL A 36 -5.28 4.38 -4.94
CA VAL A 36 -5.87 4.00 -6.23
C VAL A 36 -6.95 5.01 -6.64
N ALA A 37 -7.87 5.36 -5.73
CA ALA A 37 -8.94 6.31 -6.01
C ALA A 37 -8.40 7.72 -6.36
N ALA A 38 -7.31 8.14 -5.72
CA ALA A 38 -6.62 9.39 -5.99
C ALA A 38 -5.72 9.34 -7.24
N SER A 39 -5.65 8.20 -7.94
CA SER A 39 -4.75 7.97 -9.09
C SER A 39 -3.26 8.13 -8.79
N TRP A 40 -2.85 8.02 -7.53
CA TRP A 40 -1.44 8.07 -7.13
C TRP A 40 -0.69 6.79 -7.45
N ILE A 41 -1.41 5.67 -7.47
CA ILE A 41 -0.88 4.36 -7.87
C ILE A 41 -1.82 3.66 -8.83
N ARG A 42 -1.26 2.76 -9.65
CA ARG A 42 -2.01 1.83 -10.49
C ARG A 42 -1.53 0.39 -10.28
N ARG A 43 -2.44 -0.57 -10.32
CA ARG A 43 -2.08 -2.00 -10.27
C ARG A 43 -1.42 -2.41 -11.58
N ARG A 44 -0.37 -3.22 -11.52
CA ARG A 44 0.19 -3.88 -12.70
C ARG A 44 -0.77 -4.99 -13.15
N THR A 45 -0.73 -5.34 -14.44
CA THR A 45 -1.54 -6.41 -15.02
C THR A 45 -1.13 -7.80 -14.56
N VAL A 46 0.14 -7.95 -14.14
CA VAL A 46 0.70 -9.22 -13.66
C VAL A 46 1.22 -9.02 -12.23
N GLY A 47 0.90 -9.98 -11.36
CA GLY A 47 1.35 -10.00 -9.97
C GLY A 47 0.54 -9.09 -9.05
N ARG A 48 1.13 -8.74 -7.90
CA ARG A 48 0.50 -7.92 -6.85
C ARG A 48 1.16 -6.54 -6.68
N SER A 49 2.11 -6.21 -7.55
CA SER A 49 2.82 -4.93 -7.49
C SER A 49 1.95 -3.78 -8.03
N VAL A 50 2.31 -2.58 -7.57
CA VAL A 50 1.72 -1.33 -8.02
C VAL A 50 2.80 -0.46 -8.63
N GLN A 51 2.40 0.45 -9.50
CA GLN A 51 3.26 1.49 -10.03
C GLN A 51 2.76 2.83 -9.52
N VAL A 52 3.67 3.63 -8.95
CA VAL A 52 3.41 5.02 -8.61
C VAL A 52 3.33 5.84 -9.91
N THR A 53 2.28 6.65 -10.03
CA THR A 53 2.07 7.54 -11.18
C THR A 53 2.84 8.86 -10.99
N PRO A 54 3.05 9.67 -12.04
CA PRO A 54 3.66 10.99 -11.86
C PRO A 54 2.93 11.87 -10.84
N GLN A 55 1.59 11.83 -10.83
CA GLN A 55 0.79 12.53 -9.82
C GLN A 55 1.03 11.97 -8.42
N GLY A 56 1.15 10.65 -8.29
CA GLY A 56 1.47 10.01 -7.02
C GLY A 56 2.86 10.41 -6.49
N GLN A 57 3.85 10.57 -7.36
CA GLN A 57 5.19 11.02 -6.96
C GLN A 57 5.14 12.41 -6.30
N VAL A 58 4.39 13.35 -6.92
CA VAL A 58 4.17 14.70 -6.37
C VAL A 58 3.46 14.61 -5.02
N ALA A 59 2.34 13.89 -4.94
CA ALA A 59 1.58 13.77 -3.70
C ALA A 59 2.37 13.11 -2.56
N LEU A 60 3.17 12.07 -2.87
CA LEU A 60 4.04 11.42 -1.89
C LEU A 60 5.11 12.39 -1.34
N ALA A 61 5.68 13.23 -2.20
CA ALA A 61 6.65 14.23 -1.79
C ALA A 61 6.02 15.36 -0.96
N GLU A 62 4.83 15.82 -1.33
CA GLU A 62 4.17 16.94 -0.65
C GLU A 62 3.56 16.56 0.70
N ILE A 63 2.87 15.42 0.76
CA ILE A 63 2.06 15.02 1.93
C ILE A 63 2.88 14.18 2.92
N PHE A 64 3.73 13.30 2.41
CA PHE A 64 4.50 12.36 3.22
C PHE A 64 5.99 12.67 3.26
N HIS A 65 6.45 13.68 2.51
CA HIS A 65 7.87 14.02 2.38
C HIS A 65 8.74 12.85 1.91
N LEU A 66 8.15 12.00 1.04
CA LEU A 66 8.82 10.85 0.45
C LEU A 66 9.23 11.17 -0.99
N ALA A 67 10.54 11.31 -1.21
CA ALA A 67 11.10 11.40 -2.55
C ALA A 67 10.96 10.03 -3.24
N TRP A 68 10.10 9.96 -4.26
CA TRP A 68 9.92 8.74 -5.04
C TRP A 68 11.04 8.63 -6.08
N ASN A 69 12.16 8.04 -5.68
CA ASN A 69 13.29 7.76 -6.55
C ASN A 69 13.11 6.34 -7.10
N CYS A 70 12.86 6.24 -8.40
CA CYS A 70 12.63 4.97 -9.10
C CYS A 70 13.93 4.21 -9.29
#